data_AF-A0A7J9QY79-F1
#
_entry.id   AF-A0A7J9QY79-F1
#
_cell.length_a   1.000
_cell.length_b   1.000
_cell.length_c   1.000
_cell.angle_alpha   90.00
_cell.angle_beta   90.00
_cell.angle_gamma   90.00
#
_symmetry.space_group_name_H-M   'P 1'
#
loop_
_entity.id
_entity.type
_entity.pdbx_description
1 polymer ?
#
loop_
_entity_poly.entity_id
_entity_poly.type
_entity_poly.pdbx_seq_one_letter_code
_entity_poly.pdbx_strand_id
1 'polypeptide(L)'
;MNWHFDDFIYGSIDGAVTTFAIVAGVVGASLSPGIILILGFANLFADGFSMAAANYQASKARNEYIEMKRKQEEWEIDNLEEQEKDEIRDIYSKKGFKDELLEEIVRIITSRRKVWVDTMMKEELGL
;
A
#
# COMPACT_ATOMS: atom_id res chain seq x y z
N MET A 1 -3.31 13.95 6.39
CA MET A 1 -3.53 14.01 4.94
C MET A 1 -2.16 13.87 4.30
N ASN A 2 -1.75 12.63 4.04
CA ASN A 2 -0.46 12.37 3.39
C ASN A 2 -0.64 12.76 1.93
N TRP A 3 0.07 13.79 1.50
CA TRP A 3 0.09 14.19 0.12
C TRP A 3 0.81 13.10 -0.66
N HIS A 4 0.12 12.50 -1.63
CA HIS A 4 0.68 11.56 -2.57
C HIS A 4 1.50 12.32 -3.62
N PHE A 5 2.63 12.89 -3.20
CA PHE A 5 3.52 13.61 -4.10
C PHE A 5 4.00 12.71 -5.24
N ASP A 6 4.24 11.43 -4.93
CA ASP A 6 4.58 10.42 -5.92
C ASP A 6 3.46 10.23 -6.95
N ASP A 7 2.20 10.09 -6.51
CA ASP A 7 1.06 9.94 -7.43
C ASP A 7 0.89 11.20 -8.32
N PHE A 8 1.18 12.39 -7.80
CA PHE A 8 1.16 13.62 -8.60
C PHE A 8 2.26 13.64 -9.67
N ILE A 9 3.49 13.25 -9.33
CA ILE A 9 4.60 13.16 -10.28
C ILE A 9 4.30 12.09 -11.33
N TYR A 10 3.86 10.90 -10.90
CA TYR A 10 3.47 9.81 -11.80
C TYR A 10 2.36 10.23 -12.76
N GLY A 11 1.27 10.80 -12.25
CA GLY A 11 0.15 11.25 -13.07
C GLY A 11 0.54 12.39 -14.03
N SER A 12 1.42 13.31 -13.61
CA SER A 12 1.90 14.40 -14.47
C SER A 12 2.75 13.88 -15.63
N ILE A 13 3.65 12.93 -15.35
CA ILE A 13 4.53 12.34 -16.37
C ILE A 13 3.71 11.46 -17.32
N ASP A 14 2.86 10.58 -16.78
CA ASP A 14 2.07 9.67 -17.59
C ASP A 14 1.11 10.46 -18.50
N GLY A 15 0.34 11.39 -17.94
CA GLY A 15 -0.57 12.23 -18.72
C GLY A 15 0.13 13.05 -19.82
N ALA A 16 1.36 13.53 -19.57
CA ALA A 16 2.14 14.21 -20.59
C ALA A 16 2.60 13.25 -21.71
N VAL A 17 3.07 12.05 -21.35
CA VAL A 17 3.57 11.05 -22.29
C VAL A 17 2.43 10.46 -23.12
N THR A 18 1.31 10.06 -22.52
CA THR A 18 0.15 9.47 -23.22
C THR A 18 -0.49 10.47 -24.17
N THR A 19 -0.71 11.71 -23.71
CA THR A 19 -1.25 12.77 -24.56
C THR A 19 -0.30 13.09 -25.71
N PHE A 20 1.01 13.16 -25.46
CA PHE A 20 2.00 13.37 -26.53
C PHE A 20 1.98 12.24 -27.56
N ALA A 21 1.97 10.98 -27.11
CA ALA A 21 1.95 9.81 -28.00
C ALA A 21 0.72 9.81 -28.92
N ILE A 22 -0.46 10.14 -28.39
CA ILE A 22 -1.70 10.22 -29.17
C ILE A 22 -1.65 11.38 -30.17
N VAL A 23 -1.26 12.57 -29.72
CA VAL A 23 -1.16 13.73 -30.61
C VAL A 23 -0.15 13.46 -31.73
N ALA A 24 1.01 12.89 -31.42
CA ALA A 24 2.03 12.52 -32.40
C ALA A 24 1.50 11.49 -33.42
N GLY A 25 0.76 10.47 -32.97
CA GLY A 25 0.15 9.47 -33.85
C GLY A 25 -0.91 10.08 -34.78
N VAL A 26 -1.76 10.94 -34.26
CA VAL A 26 -2.83 11.61 -35.03
C VAL A 26 -2.24 12.59 -36.06
N VAL A 27 -1.16 13.32 -35.70
CA VAL A 27 -0.39 14.15 -36.64
C VAL A 27 0.27 13.29 -37.72
N GLY A 28 0.90 12.18 -37.35
CA GLY A 28 1.49 11.24 -38.31
C GLY A 28 0.46 10.64 -39.29
N ALA A 29 -0.79 10.50 -38.85
CA ALA A 29 -1.91 10.05 -39.68
C ALA A 29 -2.54 11.16 -40.55
N SER A 30 -2.00 12.40 -40.53
CA SER A 30 -2.52 13.54 -41.30
C SER A 30 -4.00 13.88 -41.03
N LEU A 31 -4.45 13.69 -39.79
CA LEU A 31 -5.82 14.02 -39.36
C LEU A 31 -5.98 15.53 -39.10
N SER A 32 -7.23 16.00 -39.10
CA SER A 32 -7.51 17.43 -38.94
C SER A 32 -7.22 17.94 -37.51
N PRO A 33 -6.87 19.23 -37.33
CA PRO A 33 -6.62 19.82 -36.02
C PRO A 33 -7.79 19.68 -35.02
N GLY A 34 -9.03 19.71 -35.50
CA GLY A 34 -10.21 19.49 -34.66
C GLY A 34 -10.25 18.07 -34.08
N ILE A 35 -9.86 17.06 -34.88
CA ILE A 35 -9.78 15.67 -34.43
C ILE A 35 -8.67 15.50 -33.39
N ILE A 36 -7.51 16.16 -33.58
CA ILE A 36 -6.40 16.15 -32.63
C ILE A 36 -6.85 16.63 -31.26
N LEU A 37 -7.56 17.78 -31.20
CA LEU A 37 -8.03 18.34 -29.93
C LEU A 37 -9.04 17.43 -29.25
N ILE A 38 -10.02 16.91 -29.99
CA ILE A 38 -11.04 16.01 -29.44
C ILE A 38 -10.40 14.76 -28.85
N LEU A 39 -9.50 14.11 -29.60
CA LEU A 39 -8.82 12.89 -29.14
C LEU A 39 -7.89 13.16 -27.95
N GLY A 40 -7.14 14.27 -27.98
CA GLY A 40 -6.25 14.66 -26.88
C GLY A 40 -7.00 14.89 -25.57
N PHE A 41 -8.11 15.66 -25.60
CA PHE A 41 -8.92 15.88 -24.41
C PHE A 41 -9.65 14.62 -23.96
N ALA A 42 -10.20 13.84 -24.90
CA ALA A 42 -10.87 12.58 -24.57
C ALA A 42 -9.92 11.63 -23.83
N ASN A 43 -8.67 11.50 -24.32
CA ASN A 43 -7.67 10.68 -23.65
C ASN A 43 -7.27 11.24 -22.28
N LEU A 44 -6.98 12.54 -22.19
CA LEU A 44 -6.58 13.18 -20.94
C LEU A 44 -7.61 12.95 -19.82
N PHE A 45 -8.90 13.12 -20.14
CA PHE A 45 -9.96 12.87 -19.16
C PHE A 45 -10.11 11.38 -18.85
N ALA A 46 -10.05 10.51 -19.85
CA ALA A 46 -10.14 9.07 -19.65
C ALA A 46 -9.03 8.56 -18.72
N ASP A 47 -7.78 8.95 -18.97
CA ASP A 47 -6.61 8.60 -18.15
C ASP A 47 -6.77 9.15 -16.73
N GLY A 48 -7.13 10.44 -16.60
CA GLY A 48 -7.33 11.09 -15.30
C GLY A 48 -8.40 10.41 -14.45
N PHE A 49 -9.56 10.07 -15.04
CA PHE A 49 -10.61 9.34 -14.32
C PHE A 49 -10.20 7.91 -13.97
N SER A 50 -9.53 7.21 -14.89
CA SER A 50 -9.03 5.85 -14.67
C SER A 50 -8.06 5.81 -13.49
N MET A 51 -7.08 6.72 -13.46
CA MET A 51 -6.11 6.82 -12.36
C MET A 51 -6.77 7.19 -11.03
N ALA A 52 -7.69 8.16 -11.03
CA ALA A 52 -8.40 8.55 -9.83
C ALA A 52 -9.20 7.38 -9.23
N ALA A 53 -9.93 6.65 -10.08
CA ALA A 53 -10.69 5.48 -9.66
C ALA A 53 -9.77 4.35 -9.17
N ALA A 54 -8.67 4.09 -9.87
CA ALA A 54 -7.70 3.07 -9.50
C ALA A 54 -7.05 3.36 -8.13
N ASN A 55 -6.56 4.60 -7.93
CA ASN A 55 -5.93 4.99 -6.68
C ASN A 55 -6.91 4.98 -5.50
N TYR A 56 -8.15 5.42 -5.72
CA TYR A 56 -9.19 5.34 -4.70
C TYR A 56 -9.47 3.89 -4.28
N GLN A 57 -9.66 3.00 -5.26
CA GLN A 57 -9.94 1.59 -4.97
C GLN A 57 -8.74 0.88 -4.35
N ALA A 58 -7.52 1.19 -4.79
CA ALA A 58 -6.30 0.66 -4.18
C ALA A 58 -6.12 1.11 -2.73
N SER A 59 -6.37 2.39 -2.44
CA SER A 59 -6.31 2.93 -1.08
C SER A 59 -7.37 2.29 -0.18
N LYS A 60 -8.61 2.17 -0.68
CA LYS A 60 -9.70 1.51 0.03
C LYS A 60 -9.37 0.04 0.32
N ALA A 61 -8.95 -0.72 -0.68
CA ALA A 61 -8.59 -2.12 -0.53
C ALA A 61 -7.44 -2.31 0.45
N ARG A 62 -6.43 -1.41 0.45
CA ARG A 62 -5.35 -1.44 1.43
C ARG A 62 -5.85 -1.25 2.86
N ASN A 63 -6.75 -0.30 3.09
CA ASN A 63 -7.31 -0.06 4.41
C ASN A 63 -8.15 -1.26 4.88
N GLU A 64 -9.00 -1.80 4.02
CA GLU A 64 -9.78 -3.01 4.31
C GLU A 64 -8.88 -4.21 4.61
N TYR A 65 -7.78 -4.37 3.88
CA TYR A 65 -6.78 -5.40 4.13
C TYR A 65 -6.10 -5.25 5.49
N ILE A 66 -5.66 -4.04 5.85
CA ILE A 66 -5.05 -3.75 7.16
C ILE A 66 -6.02 -4.05 8.29
N GLU A 67 -7.29 -3.62 8.17
CA GLU A 67 -8.31 -3.89 9.19
C GLU A 67 -8.62 -5.38 9.32
N MET A 68 -8.72 -6.10 8.18
CA MET A 68 -8.93 -7.53 8.17
C MET A 68 -7.76 -8.25 8.87
N LYS A 69 -6.52 -7.88 8.53
CA LYS A 69 -5.33 -8.47 9.14
C LYS A 69 -5.24 -8.20 10.63
N ARG A 70 -5.56 -7.00 11.07
CA ARG A 70 -5.60 -6.69 12.50
C ARG A 70 -6.62 -7.54 13.26
N LYS A 71 -7.80 -7.78 12.68
CA LYS A 71 -8.81 -8.64 13.30
C LYS A 71 -8.37 -10.10 13.33
N GLN A 72 -7.67 -10.54 12.29
CA GLN A 72 -7.07 -11.88 12.24
C GLN A 72 -6.05 -12.04 13.38
N GLU A 73 -5.12 -11.11 13.49
CA GLU A 73 -4.09 -11.05 14.54
C GLU A 73 -4.69 -11.04 15.95
N GLU A 74 -5.70 -10.19 16.17
CA GLU A 74 -6.42 -10.14 17.44
C GLU A 74 -7.10 -11.47 17.80
N TRP A 75 -7.56 -12.23 16.79
CA TRP A 75 -8.13 -13.56 16.99
C TRP A 75 -7.04 -14.60 17.24
N GLU A 76 -5.92 -14.55 16.54
CA GLU A 76 -4.77 -15.45 16.72
C GLU A 76 -4.20 -15.30 18.13
N ILE A 77 -4.00 -14.08 18.63
CA ILE A 77 -3.56 -13.85 20.01
C ILE A 77 -4.54 -14.42 21.05
N ASP A 78 -5.85 -14.33 20.80
CA ASP A 78 -6.88 -14.83 21.73
C ASP A 78 -7.04 -16.36 21.71
N ASN A 79 -6.68 -17.03 20.60
CA ASN A 79 -6.96 -18.46 20.40
C ASN A 79 -5.69 -19.33 20.31
N LEU A 80 -4.56 -18.75 19.93
CA LEU A 80 -3.28 -19.38 19.63
C LEU A 80 -2.12 -18.71 20.39
N GLU A 81 -2.38 -18.24 21.63
CA GLU A 81 -1.48 -17.41 22.44
C GLU A 81 -0.02 -17.88 22.48
N GLU A 82 0.22 -19.19 22.66
CA GLU A 82 1.59 -19.73 22.73
C GLU A 82 2.30 -19.70 21.37
N GLN A 83 1.58 -19.92 20.27
CA GLN A 83 2.15 -19.82 18.93
C GLN A 83 2.56 -18.37 18.64
N GLU A 84 1.70 -17.41 18.96
CA GLU A 84 1.98 -15.98 18.78
C GLU A 84 3.17 -15.48 19.63
N LYS A 85 3.38 -16.05 20.82
CA LYS A 85 4.58 -15.78 21.62
C LYS A 85 5.84 -16.32 20.95
N ASP A 86 5.76 -17.50 20.36
CA ASP A 86 6.86 -18.11 19.60
C ASP A 86 7.22 -17.24 18.39
N GLU A 87 6.23 -16.64 17.72
CA GLU A 87 6.48 -15.71 16.61
C GLU A 87 7.24 -14.45 17.05
N ILE A 88 6.84 -13.82 18.16
CA ILE A 88 7.60 -12.70 18.75
C ILE A 88 9.02 -13.15 19.10
N ARG A 89 9.19 -14.33 19.69
CA ARG A 89 10.50 -14.87 20.03
C ARG A 89 11.38 -15.03 18.78
N ASP A 90 10.81 -15.56 17.70
CA ASP A 90 11.51 -15.74 16.43
C ASP A 90 11.89 -14.40 15.77
N ILE A 91 10.98 -13.43 15.77
CA ILE A 91 11.22 -12.07 15.25
C ILE A 91 12.41 -11.43 15.96
N TYR A 92 12.43 -11.45 17.30
CA TYR A 92 13.48 -10.78 18.08
C TYR A 92 14.78 -11.61 18.14
N SER A 93 14.71 -12.93 18.07
CA SER A 93 15.89 -13.79 17.90
C SER A 93 16.63 -13.47 16.60
N LYS A 94 15.90 -13.29 15.48
CA LYS A 94 16.47 -12.88 14.19
C LYS A 94 17.10 -11.48 14.22
N LYS A 95 16.63 -10.59 15.11
CA LYS A 95 17.23 -9.27 15.36
C LYS A 95 18.50 -9.36 16.24
N GLY A 96 18.83 -10.52 16.77
CA GLY A 96 20.06 -10.78 17.53
C GLY A 96 19.88 -10.81 19.05
N PHE A 97 18.66 -10.71 19.57
CA PHE A 97 18.38 -10.88 21.01
C PHE A 97 18.46 -12.36 21.40
N LYS A 98 19.00 -12.65 22.59
CA LYS A 98 19.27 -14.02 23.05
C LYS A 98 19.03 -14.19 24.54
N ASP A 99 18.92 -15.45 24.96
CA ASP A 99 18.87 -15.90 26.35
C ASP A 99 17.79 -15.17 27.17
N GLU A 100 18.11 -14.79 28.41
CA GLU A 100 17.17 -14.13 29.33
C GLU A 100 16.60 -12.82 28.78
N LEU A 101 17.39 -12.08 28.00
CA LEU A 101 16.95 -10.81 27.40
C LEU A 101 15.84 -11.03 26.36
N LEU A 102 15.93 -12.11 25.58
CA LEU A 102 14.90 -12.46 24.60
C LEU A 102 13.58 -12.78 25.30
N GLU A 103 13.61 -13.60 26.34
CA GLU A 103 12.41 -13.96 27.10
C GLU A 103 11.79 -12.75 27.83
N GLU A 104 12.62 -11.83 28.32
CA GLU A 104 12.14 -10.58 28.90
C GLU A 104 11.43 -9.70 27.88
N ILE A 105 11.97 -9.59 26.66
CA ILE A 105 11.33 -8.85 25.56
C ILE A 105 9.97 -9.47 25.22
N VAL A 106 9.92 -10.78 25.01
CA VAL A 106 8.67 -11.51 24.69
C VAL A 106 7.63 -11.24 25.78
N ARG A 107 8.01 -11.38 27.06
CA ARG A 107 7.13 -11.11 28.21
C ARG A 107 6.62 -9.67 28.24
N ILE A 108 7.48 -8.68 27.99
CA ILE A 108 7.08 -7.26 28.04
C ILE A 108 6.11 -6.94 26.90
N ILE A 109 6.39 -7.41 25.69
CA ILE A 109 5.55 -7.15 24.51
C ILE A 109 4.18 -7.81 24.68
N THR A 110 4.15 -9.08 25.08
CA THR A 110 2.91 -9.87 25.25
C THR A 110 2.09 -9.42 26.46
N SER A 111 2.68 -8.72 27.44
CA SER A 111 1.95 -8.21 28.62
C SER A 111 0.87 -7.16 28.30
N ARG A 112 0.93 -6.51 27.13
CA ARG A 112 -0.03 -5.49 26.71
C ARG A 112 -0.56 -5.83 25.32
N ARG A 113 -1.81 -6.31 25.26
CA ARG A 113 -2.49 -6.71 24.01
C ARG A 113 -2.30 -5.73 22.86
N LYS A 114 -2.48 -4.42 23.09
CA LYS A 114 -2.28 -3.41 22.05
C LYS A 114 -0.84 -3.39 21.52
N VAL A 115 0.16 -3.47 22.41
CA VAL A 115 1.58 -3.48 22.01
C VAL A 115 1.91 -4.76 21.25
N TRP A 116 1.35 -5.89 21.69
CA TRP A 116 1.51 -7.18 21.01
C TRP A 116 0.96 -7.13 19.58
N VAL A 117 -0.32 -6.79 19.41
CA VAL A 117 -0.96 -6.66 18.08
C VAL A 117 -0.21 -5.65 17.21
N ASP A 118 0.09 -4.47 17.73
CA ASP A 118 0.77 -3.42 16.94
C ASP A 118 2.21 -3.85 16.57
N THR A 119 2.85 -4.72 17.37
CA THR A 119 4.17 -5.31 17.06
C THR A 119 4.06 -6.35 15.95
N MET A 120 3.09 -7.26 16.02
CA MET A 120 2.88 -8.28 14.99
C MET A 120 2.49 -7.66 13.65
N MET A 121 1.54 -6.72 13.65
CA MET A 121 1.16 -5.95 12.46
C MET A 121 2.35 -5.30 11.76
N LYS A 122 3.33 -4.81 12.53
CA LYS A 122 4.51 -4.13 12.00
C LYS A 122 5.64 -5.08 11.60
N GLU A 123 6.00 -6.01 12.49
CA GLU A 123 7.20 -6.83 12.37
C GLU A 123 6.97 -8.10 11.55
N GLU A 124 5.76 -8.66 11.59
CA GLU A 124 5.39 -9.84 10.82
C GLU A 124 4.81 -9.45 9.46
N LEU A 125 3.84 -8.52 9.44
CA LEU A 125 3.10 -8.16 8.23
C LEU A 125 3.67 -6.95 7.47
N GLY A 126 4.56 -6.18 8.09
CA GLY A 126 5.16 -4.98 7.47
C GLY A 126 4.19 -3.83 7.24
N LEU A 127 3.10 -3.76 8.02
CA LEU A 127 1.99 -2.80 7.87
C LEU A 127 2.10 -1.61 8.83
#